data_AF-A0A354C0V2-F1
#
_entry.id   AF-A0A354C0V2-F1
#
_cell.length_a   1.000
_cell.length_b   1.000
_cell.length_c   1.000
_cell.angle_alpha   90.00
_cell.angle_beta   90.00
_cell.angle_gamma   90.00
#
_symmetry.space_group_name_H-M   'P 1'
#
loop_
_entity.id
_entity.type
_entity.pdbx_description
1 polymer ?
#
loop_
_entity_poly.entity_id
_entity_poly.type
_entity_poly.pdbx_seq_one_letter_code
_entity_poly.pdbx_strand_id
1 'polypeptide(L)'
;MKLMQPKISLIILLIMTGIISGCREVPVPKPRGHFRIDMPQHRYTTFNSLPGENQNSPFTFEYPAFGNLSFNDEYEDEKGWFNIEFPAYKAKLYMTYKNINNDFDELMEQTYKMNVKNHISKADAISEKYFNNEQNKVYGILYDLKGNTATAVQFYMTDSTNHFLRGSLYFASEPDADSLEPVIGYFREDIIHLIETLNWKE
;
A
#
# COMPACT_ATOMS: atom_id res chain seq x y z
N MET A 1 80.90 31.90 7.94
CA MET A 1 79.78 31.03 8.33
C MET A 1 78.55 31.93 8.53
N LYS A 2 77.74 32.15 7.48
CA LYS A 2 76.57 33.05 7.53
C LYS A 2 75.42 32.30 8.23
N LEU A 3 75.05 32.77 9.41
CA LEU A 3 73.88 32.30 10.15
C LEU A 3 72.63 32.53 9.31
N MET A 4 72.02 31.44 8.85
CA MET A 4 70.79 31.44 8.08
C MET A 4 69.67 32.06 8.93
N GLN A 5 69.02 33.10 8.41
CA GLN A 5 68.11 33.93 9.19
C GLN A 5 66.87 33.15 9.69
N PRO A 6 66.39 33.41 10.92
CA PRO A 6 65.28 32.67 11.55
C PRO A 6 63.93 32.81 10.81
N LYS A 7 63.83 33.77 9.88
CA LYS A 7 62.64 34.01 9.06
C LYS A 7 62.32 32.86 8.10
N ILE A 8 63.34 32.18 7.55
CA ILE A 8 63.14 31.06 6.63
C ILE A 8 62.61 29.83 7.40
N SER A 9 63.10 29.59 8.62
CA SER A 9 62.62 28.52 9.48
C SER A 9 61.15 28.70 9.89
N LEU A 10 60.72 29.96 10.10
CA LEU A 10 59.34 30.28 10.45
C LEU A 10 58.38 30.06 9.27
N ILE A 11 58.81 30.39 8.04
CA ILE A 11 58.03 30.17 6.83
C ILE A 11 57.87 28.66 6.55
N ILE A 12 58.92 27.88 6.73
CA ILE A 12 58.87 26.41 6.57
C ILE A 12 57.93 25.79 7.62
N LEU A 13 57.97 26.27 8.87
CA LEU A 13 57.07 25.80 9.92
C LEU A 13 55.60 26.13 9.62
N LEU A 14 55.33 27.32 9.08
CA LEU A 14 53.98 27.77 8.69
C LEU A 14 53.44 26.98 7.48
N ILE A 15 54.31 26.61 6.54
CA ILE A 15 53.94 25.76 5.41
C ILE A 15 53.65 24.34 5.89
N MET A 16 54.43 23.80 6.83
CA MET A 16 54.23 22.46 7.41
C MET A 16 52.90 22.33 8.16
N THR A 17 52.45 23.38 8.89
CA THR A 17 51.15 23.36 9.58
C THR A 17 49.96 23.45 8.63
N GLY A 18 50.13 23.94 7.40
CA GLY A 18 49.08 23.95 6.37
C GLY A 18 48.75 22.56 5.82
N ILE A 19 49.71 21.65 5.75
CA ILE A 19 49.55 20.33 5.09
C ILE A 19 48.79 19.33 5.97
N ILE A 20 48.79 19.52 7.30
CA ILE A 20 48.06 18.67 8.25
C ILE A 20 46.59 19.07 8.44
N SER A 21 46.14 20.14 7.78
CA SER A 21 44.73 20.58 7.80
C SER A 21 43.95 19.89 6.68
N GLY A 22 43.82 18.57 6.75
CA GLY A 22 42.99 17.79 5.83
C GLY A 22 41.50 17.98 6.15
N CYS A 23 40.68 18.15 5.11
CA CYS A 23 39.22 18.05 5.23
C CYS A 23 38.86 16.67 5.76
N ARG A 24 38.27 16.60 6.96
CA ARG A 24 37.54 15.41 7.39
C ARG A 24 36.27 15.35 6.54
N GLU A 25 36.25 14.46 5.55
CA GLU A 25 34.97 14.07 4.95
C GLU A 25 34.10 13.50 6.07
N VAL A 26 32.95 14.13 6.31
CA VAL A 26 31.96 13.60 7.24
C VAL A 26 31.53 12.26 6.63
N PRO A 27 31.74 11.12 7.29
CA PRO A 27 31.33 9.85 6.74
C PRO A 27 29.81 9.86 6.61
N VAL A 28 29.32 9.96 5.38
CA VAL A 28 27.90 9.79 5.08
C VAL A 28 27.59 8.32 5.34
N PRO A 29 26.67 7.99 6.26
CA PRO A 29 26.26 6.61 6.47
C PRO A 29 25.77 6.03 5.14
N LYS A 30 26.25 4.84 4.78
CA LYS A 30 25.68 4.12 3.63
C LYS A 30 24.18 3.95 3.86
N PRO A 31 23.34 4.11 2.82
CA PRO A 31 21.91 3.83 2.95
C PRO A 31 21.73 2.40 3.48
N ARG A 32 20.77 2.21 4.39
CA ARG A 32 20.47 0.90 4.93
C ARG A 32 20.02 -0.01 3.78
N GLY A 33 20.57 -1.22 3.72
CA GLY A 33 20.13 -2.21 2.74
C GLY A 33 18.79 -2.78 3.19
N HIS A 34 17.74 -2.51 2.42
CA HIS A 34 16.44 -3.15 2.61
C HIS A 34 16.47 -4.58 2.05
N PHE A 35 15.57 -5.43 2.53
CA PHE A 35 15.41 -6.77 1.98
C PHE A 35 14.98 -6.68 0.51
N ARG A 36 15.71 -7.35 -0.38
CA ARG A 36 15.26 -7.54 -1.76
C ARG A 36 14.17 -8.61 -1.75
N ILE A 37 12.94 -8.19 -2.00
CA ILE A 37 11.80 -9.09 -2.15
C ILE A 37 11.57 -9.24 -3.66
N ASP A 38 11.93 -10.40 -4.21
CA ASP A 38 11.66 -10.69 -5.61
C ASP A 38 10.16 -10.96 -5.78
N MET A 39 9.49 -10.10 -6.55
CA MET A 39 8.07 -10.24 -6.86
C MET A 39 7.88 -11.08 -8.12
N PRO A 40 6.85 -11.95 -8.16
CA PRO A 40 6.49 -12.65 -9.37
C PRO A 40 6.04 -11.65 -10.45
N GLN A 41 6.01 -12.10 -11.70
CA GLN A 41 5.32 -11.35 -12.74
C GLN A 41 3.81 -11.37 -12.47
N HIS A 42 3.16 -10.23 -12.70
CA HIS A 42 1.71 -10.10 -12.58
C HIS A 42 1.01 -11.11 -13.52
N ARG A 43 0.18 -11.94 -12.91
CA ARG A 43 -0.72 -12.87 -13.59
C ARG A 43 -2.01 -12.85 -12.84
N TYR A 44 -3.12 -12.82 -13.55
CA TYR A 44 -4.43 -12.64 -12.95
C TYR A 44 -5.34 -13.83 -13.21
N THR A 45 -6.30 -14.02 -12.31
CA THR A 45 -7.41 -14.96 -12.46
C THR A 45 -8.70 -14.24 -12.12
N THR A 46 -9.81 -14.69 -12.71
CA THR A 46 -11.12 -14.06 -12.52
C THR A 46 -11.80 -14.59 -11.26
N PHE A 47 -12.30 -13.68 -10.43
CA PHE A 47 -13.26 -13.97 -9.37
C PHE A 47 -14.67 -13.97 -9.95
N ASN A 48 -15.45 -15.03 -9.71
CA ASN A 48 -16.79 -15.18 -10.28
C ASN A 48 -17.84 -15.83 -9.36
N SER A 49 -17.50 -16.21 -8.13
CA SER A 49 -18.41 -16.90 -7.21
C SER A 49 -18.15 -16.56 -5.75
N LEU A 50 -19.19 -16.12 -5.04
CA LEU A 50 -19.22 -16.10 -3.57
C LEU A 50 -19.77 -17.43 -3.04
N PRO A 51 -19.37 -17.89 -1.85
CA PRO A 51 -19.94 -19.09 -1.21
C PRO A 51 -21.40 -18.86 -0.86
N GLY A 52 -22.21 -19.91 -1.01
CA GLY A 52 -23.63 -19.88 -0.65
C GLY A 52 -24.55 -19.13 -1.63
N GLU A 53 -24.01 -18.46 -2.64
CA GLU A 53 -24.80 -17.95 -3.76
C GLU A 53 -24.96 -19.05 -4.81
N ASN A 54 -26.20 -19.35 -5.18
CA ASN A 54 -26.53 -20.32 -6.23
C ASN A 54 -26.08 -19.75 -7.60
N GLN A 55 -24.79 -19.93 -7.89
CA GLN A 55 -24.10 -19.80 -9.17
C GLN A 55 -23.91 -18.42 -9.81
N ASN A 56 -24.45 -17.32 -9.28
CA ASN A 56 -24.19 -15.98 -9.84
C ASN A 56 -23.76 -14.98 -8.77
N SER A 57 -22.44 -14.73 -8.67
CA SER A 57 -21.91 -13.60 -7.89
C SER A 57 -22.42 -12.27 -8.47
N PRO A 58 -22.72 -11.24 -7.65
CA PRO A 58 -23.18 -9.92 -8.10
C PRO A 58 -22.09 -9.08 -8.77
N PHE A 59 -20.86 -9.56 -8.83
CA PHE A 59 -19.75 -8.88 -9.49
C PHE A 59 -18.70 -9.87 -9.98
N THR A 60 -17.80 -9.38 -10.82
CA THR A 60 -16.57 -10.06 -11.22
C THR A 60 -15.43 -9.07 -11.24
N PHE A 61 -14.23 -9.55 -10.96
CA PHE A 61 -12.99 -8.79 -11.14
C PHE A 61 -11.84 -9.76 -11.35
N GLU A 62 -10.68 -9.25 -11.75
CA GLU A 62 -9.45 -10.00 -11.79
C GLU A 62 -8.59 -9.72 -10.56
N TYR A 63 -7.93 -10.75 -10.03
CA TYR A 63 -7.03 -10.64 -8.90
C TYR A 63 -5.78 -11.52 -9.11
N PRO A 64 -4.68 -11.29 -8.37
CA PRO A 64 -3.44 -11.99 -8.63
C PRO A 64 -3.60 -13.50 -8.47
N ALA A 65 -3.13 -14.26 -9.46
CA ALA A 65 -3.28 -15.72 -9.56
C ALA A 65 -2.52 -16.49 -8.46
N PHE A 66 -1.63 -15.83 -7.73
CA PHE A 66 -0.95 -16.39 -6.55
C PHE A 66 -1.68 -16.09 -5.23
N GLY A 67 -2.83 -15.40 -5.29
CA GLY A 67 -3.71 -15.16 -4.16
C GLY A 67 -4.67 -16.33 -3.92
N ASN A 68 -4.85 -16.69 -2.66
CA ASN A 68 -5.78 -17.73 -2.24
C ASN A 68 -7.06 -17.09 -1.71
N LEU A 69 -8.21 -17.48 -2.24
CA LEU A 69 -9.49 -17.05 -1.69
C LEU A 69 -9.76 -17.77 -0.37
N SER A 70 -10.12 -17.00 0.64
CA SER A 70 -10.58 -17.49 1.94
C SER A 70 -11.95 -16.89 2.23
N PHE A 71 -12.90 -17.75 2.55
CA PHE A 71 -14.24 -17.37 2.92
C PHE A 71 -14.45 -17.79 4.36
N ASN A 72 -14.84 -16.85 5.22
CA ASN A 72 -14.89 -17.12 6.65
C ASN A 72 -16.26 -17.74 7.00
N ASP A 73 -16.27 -19.01 7.39
CA ASP A 73 -17.49 -19.75 7.72
C ASP A 73 -18.12 -19.28 9.06
N GLU A 74 -17.40 -18.52 9.88
CA GLU A 74 -17.88 -18.05 11.21
C GLU A 74 -18.98 -16.98 11.15
N TYR A 75 -19.24 -16.40 9.97
CA TYR A 75 -20.24 -15.35 9.77
C TYR A 75 -21.30 -15.78 8.75
N GLU A 76 -21.85 -17.01 8.88
CA GLU A 76 -22.94 -17.52 8.01
C GLU A 76 -24.09 -16.51 7.82
N ASP A 77 -24.33 -15.64 8.82
CA ASP A 77 -25.36 -14.61 8.79
C ASP A 77 -24.94 -13.28 8.13
N GLU A 78 -23.63 -12.97 8.06
CA GLU A 78 -23.12 -11.77 7.37
C GLU A 78 -22.53 -12.14 6.00
N LYS A 79 -23.43 -12.26 5.01
CA LYS A 79 -23.07 -12.55 3.62
C LYS A 79 -22.20 -11.43 3.03
N GLY A 80 -21.17 -11.80 2.25
CA GLY A 80 -20.37 -10.86 1.44
C GLY A 80 -18.93 -10.62 1.92
N TRP A 81 -18.51 -11.22 3.03
CA TRP A 81 -17.13 -11.15 3.51
C TRP A 81 -16.27 -12.25 2.90
N PHE A 82 -15.11 -11.86 2.37
CA PHE A 82 -14.11 -12.81 1.87
C PHE A 82 -12.73 -12.15 1.85
N ASN A 83 -11.69 -12.96 1.70
CA ASN A 83 -10.32 -12.49 1.69
C ASN A 83 -9.58 -13.04 0.49
N ILE A 84 -8.62 -12.25 0.01
CA ILE A 84 -7.56 -12.74 -0.89
C ILE A 84 -6.27 -12.78 -0.06
N GLU A 85 -5.78 -13.97 0.22
CA GLU A 85 -4.62 -14.20 1.06
C GLU A 85 -3.36 -14.39 0.23
N PHE A 86 -2.26 -13.77 0.69
CA PHE A 86 -0.94 -13.88 0.08
C PHE A 86 0.08 -14.34 1.14
N PRO A 87 0.08 -15.64 1.52
CA PRO A 87 0.85 -16.13 2.67
C PRO A 87 2.36 -15.86 2.57
N ALA A 88 2.93 -15.95 1.35
CA ALA A 88 4.34 -15.68 1.10
C ALA A 88 4.77 -14.25 1.49
N TYR A 89 3.82 -13.31 1.48
CA TYR A 89 4.03 -11.90 1.80
C TYR A 89 3.44 -11.50 3.15
N LYS A 90 2.87 -12.47 3.90
CA LYS A 90 2.09 -12.22 5.12
C LYS A 90 1.03 -11.13 4.91
N ALA A 91 0.47 -11.06 3.70
CA ALA A 91 -0.48 -10.04 3.30
C ALA A 91 -1.87 -10.63 3.12
N LYS A 92 -2.88 -9.82 3.39
CA LYS A 92 -4.28 -10.17 3.20
C LYS A 92 -5.05 -8.97 2.67
N LEU A 93 -5.77 -9.16 1.57
CA LEU A 93 -6.76 -8.20 1.09
C LEU A 93 -8.11 -8.61 1.67
N TYR A 94 -8.58 -7.87 2.66
CA TYR A 94 -9.91 -8.03 3.23
C TYR A 94 -10.94 -7.42 2.29
N MET A 95 -11.96 -8.19 1.93
CA MET A 95 -13.03 -7.77 1.03
C MET A 95 -14.38 -7.88 1.72
N THR A 96 -15.22 -6.87 1.52
CA THR A 96 -16.59 -6.85 2.02
C THR A 96 -17.51 -6.33 0.93
N TYR A 97 -18.47 -7.14 0.53
CA TYR A 97 -19.55 -6.74 -0.36
C TYR A 97 -20.84 -6.52 0.44
N LYS A 98 -21.58 -5.46 0.09
CA LYS A 98 -22.92 -5.17 0.61
C LYS A 98 -23.83 -4.70 -0.52
N ASN A 99 -25.11 -5.04 -0.40
CA ASN A 99 -26.16 -4.40 -1.19
C ASN A 99 -26.52 -3.05 -0.56
N ILE A 100 -26.72 -2.03 -1.39
CA ILE A 100 -27.20 -0.72 -0.96
C ILE A 100 -28.72 -0.81 -0.78
N ASN A 101 -29.23 -0.46 0.40
CA ASN A 101 -30.64 -0.52 0.76
C ASN A 101 -31.09 0.80 1.42
N ASN A 102 -31.06 1.90 0.65
CA ASN A 102 -31.31 3.27 1.14
C ASN A 102 -30.36 3.74 2.27
N ASP A 103 -29.20 3.08 2.41
CA ASP A 103 -28.19 3.31 3.43
C ASP A 103 -26.85 3.77 2.83
N PHE A 104 -26.85 4.23 1.57
CA PHE A 104 -25.64 4.63 0.86
C PHE A 104 -24.81 5.68 1.62
N ASP A 105 -25.46 6.72 2.14
CA ASP A 105 -24.79 7.79 2.90
C ASP A 105 -24.16 7.24 4.18
N GLU A 106 -24.81 6.29 4.85
CA GLU A 106 -24.26 5.63 6.04
C GLU A 106 -23.06 4.76 5.67
N LEU A 107 -23.14 3.95 4.61
CA LEU A 107 -22.03 3.14 4.12
C LEU A 107 -20.83 4.00 3.75
N MET A 108 -21.07 5.15 3.12
CA MET A 108 -20.04 6.13 2.78
C MET A 108 -19.41 6.74 4.03
N GLU A 109 -20.20 7.17 5.01
CA GLU A 109 -19.70 7.74 6.26
C GLU A 109 -18.88 6.70 7.05
N GLN A 110 -19.38 5.47 7.18
CA GLN A 110 -18.68 4.38 7.83
C GLN A 110 -17.34 4.10 7.15
N THR A 111 -17.32 4.05 5.81
CA THR A 111 -16.11 3.84 5.02
C THR A 111 -15.12 4.98 5.19
N TYR A 112 -15.57 6.24 5.13
CA TYR A 112 -14.72 7.40 5.37
C TYR A 112 -14.14 7.38 6.80
N LYS A 113 -14.95 7.03 7.80
CA LYS A 113 -14.48 6.90 9.17
C LYS A 113 -13.40 5.83 9.30
N MET A 114 -13.59 4.67 8.67
CA MET A 114 -12.65 3.56 8.72
C MET A 114 -11.37 3.86 7.94
N ASN A 115 -11.47 4.35 6.71
CA ASN A 115 -10.33 4.54 5.82
C ASN A 115 -9.52 5.80 6.18
N VAL A 116 -10.19 6.86 6.64
CA VAL A 116 -9.57 8.17 6.88
C VAL A 116 -9.54 8.49 8.38
N LYS A 117 -10.70 8.65 9.04
CA LYS A 117 -10.72 9.16 10.44
C LYS A 117 -9.92 8.29 11.41
N ASN A 118 -9.99 6.97 11.27
CA ASN A 118 -9.30 6.03 12.17
C ASN A 118 -7.79 5.96 11.93
N HIS A 119 -7.31 6.46 10.79
CA HIS A 119 -5.90 6.40 10.42
C HIS A 119 -5.22 7.77 10.39
N ILE A 120 -5.95 8.88 10.45
CA ILE A 120 -5.39 10.25 10.54
C ILE A 120 -4.35 10.41 11.66
N SER A 121 -4.48 9.67 12.76
CA SER A 121 -3.53 9.74 13.88
C SER A 121 -2.31 8.81 13.75
N LYS A 122 -2.33 7.86 12.79
CA LYS A 122 -1.30 6.81 12.62
C LYS A 122 -0.56 6.87 11.28
N ALA A 123 -1.18 7.44 10.26
CA ALA A 123 -0.59 7.62 8.95
C ALA A 123 0.11 8.98 8.87
N ASP A 124 1.29 9.01 8.26
CA ASP A 124 2.04 10.25 8.04
C ASP A 124 1.42 11.09 6.92
N ALA A 125 0.80 10.42 5.95
CA ALA A 125 0.03 11.04 4.88
C ALA A 125 -1.06 10.09 4.37
N ILE A 126 -2.16 10.65 3.88
CA ILE A 126 -3.22 9.94 3.19
C ILE A 126 -3.37 10.60 1.81
N SER A 127 -3.28 9.83 0.74
CA SER A 127 -3.56 10.30 -0.62
C SER A 127 -4.73 9.55 -1.23
N GLU A 128 -5.53 10.25 -2.04
CA GLU A 128 -6.76 9.75 -2.62
C GLU A 128 -6.64 9.66 -4.15
N LYS A 129 -7.08 8.54 -4.72
CA LYS A 129 -7.28 8.36 -6.16
C LYS A 129 -8.76 8.08 -6.42
N TYR A 130 -9.39 8.97 -7.18
CA TYR A 130 -10.79 8.86 -7.58
C TYR A 130 -10.91 7.96 -8.80
N PHE A 131 -11.91 7.08 -8.77
CA PHE A 131 -12.31 6.24 -9.89
C PHE A 131 -13.69 6.67 -10.37
N ASN A 132 -13.78 6.95 -11.67
CA ASN A 132 -15.01 7.30 -12.36
C ASN A 132 -15.05 6.58 -13.71
N ASN A 133 -15.60 5.37 -13.73
CA ASN A 133 -15.79 4.58 -14.93
C ASN A 133 -17.29 4.52 -15.26
N GLU A 134 -17.74 5.46 -16.09
CA GLU A 134 -19.15 5.56 -16.51
C GLU A 134 -19.61 4.34 -17.32
N GLN A 135 -18.71 3.72 -18.09
CA GLN A 135 -19.03 2.57 -18.95
C GLN A 135 -19.44 1.34 -18.13
N ASN A 136 -18.65 1.02 -17.09
CA ASN A 136 -18.92 -0.13 -16.22
C ASN A 136 -19.70 0.28 -14.95
N LYS A 137 -20.08 1.56 -14.83
CA LYS A 137 -20.69 2.14 -13.62
C LYS A 137 -19.88 1.82 -12.36
N VAL A 138 -18.56 2.03 -12.39
CA VAL A 138 -17.69 1.82 -11.23
C VAL A 138 -17.20 3.18 -10.74
N TYR A 139 -17.65 3.56 -9.55
CA TYR A 139 -17.31 4.82 -8.90
C TYR A 139 -16.72 4.54 -7.52
N GLY A 140 -15.73 5.31 -7.11
CA GLY A 140 -15.17 5.16 -5.77
C GLY A 140 -13.85 5.86 -5.55
N ILE A 141 -13.23 5.55 -4.41
CA ILE A 141 -11.96 6.16 -4.00
C ILE A 141 -11.04 5.05 -3.49
N LEU A 142 -9.79 5.09 -3.95
CA LEU A 142 -8.67 4.36 -3.38
C LEU A 142 -7.85 5.32 -2.51
N TYR A 143 -7.53 4.88 -1.30
CA TYR A 143 -6.75 5.59 -0.30
C TYR A 143 -5.40 4.89 -0.15
N ASP A 144 -4.33 5.64 -0.34
CA ASP A 144 -2.98 5.23 -0.01
C ASP A 144 -2.60 5.85 1.33
N LEU A 145 -2.31 5.01 2.33
CA LEU A 145 -1.92 5.41 3.68
C LEU A 145 -0.41 5.22 3.83
N LYS A 146 0.32 6.32 3.98
CA LYS A 146 1.78 6.32 4.19
C LYS A 146 2.14 6.30 5.66
N GLY A 147 3.34 5.80 5.96
CA GLY A 147 3.89 5.75 7.31
C GLY A 147 3.73 4.39 7.96
N ASN A 148 3.81 4.36 9.28
CA ASN A 148 3.89 3.13 10.07
C ASN A 148 2.52 2.45 10.28
N THR A 149 1.83 2.09 9.20
CA THR A 149 0.49 1.49 9.21
C THR A 149 0.53 0.06 8.68
N ALA A 150 -0.19 -0.84 9.35
CA ALA A 150 -0.38 -2.21 8.87
C ALA A 150 -1.34 -2.28 7.67
N THR A 151 -2.16 -1.22 7.48
CA THR A 151 -3.10 -1.11 6.37
C THR A 151 -2.67 0.02 5.45
N ALA A 152 -2.06 -0.33 4.32
CA ALA A 152 -1.40 0.63 3.44
C ALA A 152 -2.29 1.10 2.27
N VAL A 153 -3.22 0.25 1.81
CA VAL A 153 -4.14 0.57 0.70
C VAL A 153 -5.55 0.18 1.10
N GLN A 154 -6.50 1.09 0.95
CA GLN A 154 -7.92 0.85 1.19
C GLN A 154 -8.74 1.41 0.04
N PHE A 155 -9.89 0.82 -0.27
CA PHE A 155 -10.78 1.36 -1.29
C PHE A 155 -12.23 0.99 -1.03
N TYR A 156 -13.12 1.71 -1.69
CA TYR A 156 -14.48 1.26 -1.95
C TYR A 156 -14.86 1.54 -3.39
N MET A 157 -15.74 0.72 -3.96
CA MET A 157 -16.30 0.84 -5.29
C MET A 157 -17.80 0.57 -5.25
N THR A 158 -18.56 1.30 -6.05
CA THR A 158 -20.03 1.21 -6.10
C THR A 158 -20.55 1.52 -7.49
N ASP A 159 -21.76 1.05 -7.80
CA ASP A 159 -22.58 1.50 -8.93
C ASP A 159 -23.45 2.72 -8.59
N SER A 160 -23.35 3.22 -7.35
CA SER A 160 -24.16 4.27 -6.70
C SER A 160 -25.58 3.85 -6.32
N THR A 161 -26.05 2.64 -6.66
CA THR A 161 -27.46 2.26 -6.53
C THR A 161 -27.70 0.94 -5.80
N ASN A 162 -26.93 -0.11 -6.10
CA ASN A 162 -27.19 -1.46 -5.62
C ASN A 162 -25.96 -2.11 -4.99
N HIS A 163 -24.77 -1.81 -5.48
CA HIS A 163 -23.55 -2.53 -5.14
C HIS A 163 -22.59 -1.66 -4.34
N PHE A 164 -22.05 -2.19 -3.25
CA PHE A 164 -20.99 -1.56 -2.48
C PHE A 164 -19.91 -2.60 -2.15
N LEU A 165 -18.75 -2.46 -2.77
CA LEU A 165 -17.58 -3.31 -2.55
C LEU A 165 -16.50 -2.51 -1.83
N ARG A 166 -15.95 -3.08 -0.78
CA ARG A 166 -14.85 -2.53 0.01
C ARG A 166 -13.65 -3.47 -0.04
N GLY A 167 -12.46 -2.89 -0.05
CA GLY A 167 -11.20 -3.61 0.11
C GLY A 167 -10.22 -2.92 1.04
N SER A 168 -9.43 -3.69 1.79
CA SER A 168 -8.36 -3.20 2.66
C SER A 168 -7.17 -4.15 2.67
N LEU A 169 -6.03 -3.69 2.18
CA LEU A 169 -4.77 -4.44 2.16
C LEU A 169 -4.06 -4.33 3.51
N TYR A 170 -3.85 -5.47 4.15
CA TYR A 170 -3.21 -5.59 5.45
C TYR A 170 -1.93 -6.45 5.36
N PHE A 171 -0.87 -6.03 6.07
CA PHE A 171 0.35 -6.81 6.26
C PHE A 171 0.52 -7.23 7.71
N ALA A 172 0.78 -8.51 7.96
CA ALA A 172 1.01 -9.08 9.29
C ALA A 172 2.49 -9.03 9.73
N SER A 173 3.29 -8.13 9.16
CA SER A 173 4.71 -7.92 9.53
C SER A 173 4.86 -6.77 10.52
N GLU A 174 5.95 -6.79 11.30
CA GLU A 174 6.37 -5.60 12.03
C GLU A 174 6.55 -4.45 11.02
N PRO A 175 6.03 -3.26 11.33
CA PRO A 175 5.91 -2.21 10.34
C PRO A 175 7.27 -1.50 10.26
N ASP A 176 8.12 -2.02 9.38
CA ASP A 176 9.25 -1.27 8.83
C ASP A 176 8.79 -0.71 7.48
N ALA A 177 8.24 0.51 7.52
CA ALA A 177 7.58 1.15 6.39
C ALA A 177 8.50 1.23 5.15
N ASP A 178 9.79 1.51 5.35
CA ASP A 178 10.76 1.65 4.26
C ASP A 178 11.02 0.30 3.57
N SER A 179 10.98 -0.81 4.32
CA SER A 179 11.16 -2.16 3.77
C SER A 179 9.89 -2.68 3.08
N LEU A 180 8.71 -2.18 3.45
CA LEU A 180 7.43 -2.61 2.88
C LEU A 180 6.99 -1.78 1.67
N GLU A 181 7.50 -0.57 1.47
CA GLU A 181 7.05 0.33 0.40
C GLU A 181 7.08 -0.33 -1.00
N PRO A 182 8.13 -1.06 -1.43
CA PRO A 182 8.12 -1.75 -2.73
C PRO A 182 7.04 -2.83 -2.82
N VAL A 183 6.75 -3.50 -1.71
CA VAL A 183 5.72 -4.55 -1.63
C VAL A 183 4.33 -3.95 -1.72
N ILE A 184 4.10 -2.86 -0.98
CA ILE A 184 2.85 -2.10 -1.00
C ILE A 184 2.59 -1.58 -2.42
N GLY A 185 3.61 -1.02 -3.08
CA GLY A 185 3.51 -0.55 -4.46
C GLY A 185 3.09 -1.66 -5.43
N TYR A 186 3.71 -2.84 -5.32
CA TYR A 186 3.37 -4.00 -6.12
C TYR A 186 1.90 -4.43 -5.94
N PHE A 187 1.44 -4.60 -4.69
CA PHE A 187 0.04 -4.97 -4.43
C PHE A 187 -0.95 -3.85 -4.79
N ARG A 188 -0.53 -2.59 -4.72
CA ARG A 188 -1.34 -1.45 -5.14
C ARG A 188 -1.64 -1.51 -6.64
N GLU A 189 -0.66 -1.89 -7.47
CA GLU A 189 -0.88 -2.10 -8.91
C GLU A 189 -1.90 -3.22 -9.14
N ASP A 190 -1.79 -4.33 -8.41
CA ASP A 190 -2.76 -5.43 -8.45
C ASP A 190 -4.18 -5.00 -8.03
N ILE A 191 -4.30 -4.13 -7.01
CA ILE A 191 -5.59 -3.58 -6.56
C ILE A 191 -6.18 -2.63 -7.62
N ILE A 192 -5.34 -1.82 -8.28
CA ILE A 192 -5.81 -0.96 -9.37
C ILE A 192 -6.34 -1.82 -10.52
N HIS A 193 -5.62 -2.88 -10.92
CA HIS A 193 -6.08 -3.83 -11.93
C HIS A 193 -7.42 -4.48 -11.54
N LEU A 194 -7.56 -4.87 -10.27
CA LEU A 194 -8.81 -5.40 -9.73
C LEU A 194 -9.97 -4.41 -9.90
N ILE A 195 -9.75 -3.13 -9.57
CA ILE A 195 -10.77 -2.08 -9.71
C ILE A 195 -11.10 -1.83 -11.18
N GLU A 196 -10.09 -1.80 -12.06
CA GLU A 196 -10.27 -1.55 -13.50
C GLU A 196 -11.01 -2.69 -14.22
N THR A 197 -10.86 -3.92 -13.73
CA THR A 197 -11.55 -5.11 -14.22
C THR A 197 -12.87 -5.42 -13.50
N LEU A 198 -13.23 -4.61 -12.51
CA LEU A 198 -14.48 -4.75 -11.77
C LEU A 198 -15.67 -4.53 -12.70
N ASN A 199 -16.61 -5.47 -12.65
CA ASN A 199 -17.86 -5.42 -13.39
C ASN A 199 -19.00 -5.92 -12.50
N TRP A 200 -20.10 -5.16 -12.45
CA TRP A 200 -21.31 -5.50 -11.72
C TRP A 200 -22.20 -6.42 -12.57
N LYS A 201 -22.87 -7.38 -11.94
CA LYS A 201 -23.83 -8.27 -12.59
C LYS A 201 -25.24 -7.92 -12.14
N GLU A 202 -26.13 -7.79 -13.12
CA GLU A 202 -27.58 -7.63 -12.93
C GLU A 202 -28.29 -8.96 -12.68
#